data_AF-A0A816HGJ5-F1
#
_entry.id   AF-A0A816HGJ5-F1
#
_cell.length_a   1.000
_cell.length_b   1.000
_cell.length_c   1.000
_cell.angle_alpha   90.00
_cell.angle_beta   90.00
_cell.angle_gamma   90.00
#
_symmetry.space_group_name_H-M   'P 1'
#
loop_
_entity.id
_entity.type
_entity.pdbx_description
1 polymer ?
#
loop_
_entity_poly.entity_id
_entity_poly.type
_entity_poly.pdbx_seq_one_letter_code
_entity_poly.pdbx_strand_id
1 'polypeptide(L)'
;LLRASFTLIFGVYYAGQSLAMNNSIEQIRRQAEIDKQNKIQEVQQAKQRYTRLMDSIRGLSCACTYSYGYRTKCKKCKIKEEADDIRVSIFEKPMPVQRGSALAVIFELQMPSEIRCYREVLWQFVNRSKPNPSSKMYRWLNVSPHQTKLSPYYHGSKSCKVNLVSSTTSVTQNYSSYPPRADSTPIEGFLFENSLKVRISPTKPIEFEKEHRMLTPQLYHSGYNQLQFTINSTGFNQNDVIAKLSNCSLEIQPKEFVEFGSFRSGHRLQWWN
;
A
#
# COMPACT_ATOMS: atom_id res chain seq x y z
N LEU A 1 4.28 8.12 17.56
CA LEU A 1 3.13 8.82 16.94
C LEU A 1 3.53 9.99 16.04
N LEU A 2 4.74 10.56 16.14
CA LEU A 2 5.18 11.73 15.34
C LEU A 2 5.80 11.45 13.94
N ARG A 3 6.00 10.18 13.53
CA ARG A 3 6.80 9.88 12.31
C ARG A 3 6.01 9.75 11.00
N ALA A 4 4.69 9.58 11.03
CA ALA A 4 3.88 9.46 9.81
C ALA A 4 3.45 10.83 9.23
N SER A 5 3.34 11.87 10.08
CA SER A 5 2.88 13.19 9.64
C SER A 5 3.91 13.94 8.79
N PHE A 6 5.21 13.82 9.07
CA PHE A 6 6.24 14.55 8.33
C PHE A 6 6.38 14.11 6.87
N THR A 7 6.30 12.80 6.60
CA THR A 7 6.38 12.26 5.23
C THR A 7 5.15 12.68 4.40
N LEU A 8 3.98 12.75 5.04
CA LEU A 8 2.77 13.26 4.40
C LEU A 8 2.91 14.76 4.05
N ILE A 9 3.52 15.57 4.92
CA ILE A 9 3.72 17.00 4.66
C ILE A 9 4.65 17.23 3.46
N PHE A 10 5.80 16.54 3.39
CA PHE A 10 6.71 16.65 2.24
C PHE A 10 6.03 16.21 0.93
N GLY A 11 5.41 15.02 0.93
CA GLY A 11 4.76 14.49 -0.28
C GLY A 11 3.63 15.39 -0.79
N VAL A 12 2.83 15.95 0.12
CA VAL A 12 1.77 16.90 -0.21
C VAL A 12 2.34 18.19 -0.80
N TYR A 13 3.42 18.74 -0.22
CA TYR A 13 4.05 19.95 -0.72
C TYR A 13 4.71 19.75 -2.09
N TYR A 14 5.39 18.61 -2.27
CA TYR A 14 6.00 18.21 -3.54
C TYR A 14 4.94 18.07 -4.63
N ALA A 15 3.89 17.28 -4.38
CA ALA A 15 2.80 17.10 -5.32
C ALA A 15 2.05 18.41 -5.59
N GLY A 16 1.92 19.28 -4.58
CA GLY A 16 1.28 20.58 -4.73
C GLY A 16 1.95 21.48 -5.76
N GLN A 17 3.26 21.36 -5.95
CA GLN A 17 4.03 22.13 -6.95
C GLN A 17 4.23 21.40 -8.28
N SER A 18 3.96 20.09 -8.34
CA SER A 18 4.13 19.31 -9.55
C SER A 18 2.93 19.49 -10.50
N LEU A 19 3.15 20.16 -11.63
CA LEU A 19 2.12 20.30 -12.67
C LEU A 19 1.63 18.93 -13.17
N ALA A 20 2.54 17.98 -13.37
CA ALA A 20 2.20 16.63 -13.83
C ALA A 20 1.27 15.90 -12.86
N MET A 21 1.59 15.92 -11.55
CA MET A 21 0.75 15.27 -10.53
C MET A 21 -0.62 15.95 -10.40
N ASN A 22 -0.69 17.28 -10.46
CA ASN A 22 -1.97 18.00 -10.46
C ASN A 22 -2.81 17.67 -11.70
N ASN A 23 -2.19 17.58 -12.88
CA ASN A 23 -2.88 17.17 -14.11
C ASN A 23 -3.45 15.74 -13.97
N SER A 24 -2.69 14.81 -13.40
CA SER A 24 -3.18 13.46 -13.11
C SER A 24 -4.36 13.47 -12.12
N ILE A 25 -4.32 14.29 -11.06
CA ILE A 25 -5.47 14.45 -10.15
C ILE A 25 -6.71 14.91 -10.92
N GLU A 26 -6.58 15.93 -11.77
CA GLU A 26 -7.73 16.46 -12.52
C GLU A 26 -8.27 15.46 -13.55
N GLN A 27 -7.41 14.68 -14.20
CA GLN A 27 -7.82 13.56 -15.06
C GLN A 27 -8.61 12.51 -14.28
N ILE A 28 -8.09 12.08 -13.11
CA ILE A 28 -8.78 11.10 -12.26
C ILE A 28 -10.13 11.64 -11.79
N ARG A 29 -10.20 12.91 -11.39
CA ARG A 29 -11.45 13.55 -10.95
C ARG A 29 -12.48 13.63 -12.07
N ARG A 30 -12.06 14.02 -13.27
CA ARG A 30 -12.94 14.06 -14.45
C ARG A 30 -13.50 12.67 -14.76
N GLN A 31 -12.64 11.65 -14.77
CA GLN A 31 -13.09 10.28 -15.01
C GLN A 31 -14.02 9.80 -13.89
N ALA A 32 -13.73 10.13 -12.63
CA ALA A 32 -14.57 9.77 -11.50
C ALA A 32 -15.96 10.42 -11.57
N GLU A 33 -16.07 11.66 -12.08
CA GLU A 33 -17.37 12.29 -12.28
C GLU A 33 -18.15 11.63 -13.43
N ILE A 34 -17.49 11.29 -14.54
CA ILE A 34 -18.12 10.52 -15.62
C ILE A 34 -18.64 9.17 -15.09
N ASP A 35 -17.81 8.44 -14.35
CA ASP A 35 -18.17 7.15 -13.75
C ASP A 35 -19.36 7.29 -12.78
N LYS A 36 -19.41 8.38 -12.01
CA LYS A 36 -20.52 8.69 -11.11
C LYS A 36 -21.81 8.97 -11.88
N GLN A 37 -21.76 9.77 -12.95
CA GLN A 37 -22.94 10.04 -13.79
C GLN A 37 -23.45 8.76 -14.47
N ASN A 38 -22.55 7.91 -14.97
CA ASN A 38 -22.90 6.60 -15.51
C ASN A 38 -23.57 5.72 -14.44
N LYS A 39 -23.07 5.73 -13.20
CA LYS A 39 -23.69 5.01 -12.09
C LYS A 39 -25.10 5.54 -11.79
N ILE A 40 -25.30 6.86 -11.79
CA ILE A 40 -26.62 7.46 -11.59
C ILE A 40 -27.60 6.97 -12.66
N GLN A 41 -27.18 6.96 -13.93
CA GLN A 41 -28.00 6.45 -15.03
C GLN A 41 -28.32 4.95 -14.87
N GLU A 42 -27.34 4.13 -14.50
CA GLU A 42 -27.54 2.69 -14.23
C GLU A 42 -28.58 2.48 -13.13
N VAL A 43 -28.49 3.21 -12.02
CA VAL A 43 -29.45 3.13 -10.90
C VAL A 43 -30.85 3.59 -11.35
N GLN A 44 -30.95 4.67 -12.13
CA GLN A 44 -32.22 5.14 -12.67
C GLN A 44 -32.87 4.11 -13.59
N GLN A 45 -32.10 3.49 -14.49
CA GLN A 45 -32.58 2.43 -15.37
C GLN A 45 -33.07 1.21 -14.58
N ALA A 46 -32.34 0.82 -13.53
CA ALA A 46 -32.75 -0.27 -12.64
C ALA A 46 -34.06 0.04 -11.91
N LYS A 47 -34.22 1.27 -11.39
CA LYS A 47 -35.48 1.74 -10.77
C LYS A 47 -36.65 1.78 -11.75
N GLN A 48 -36.41 2.23 -12.98
CA GLN A 48 -37.43 2.21 -14.04
C GLN A 48 -37.83 0.77 -14.38
N ARG A 49 -36.87 -0.16 -14.49
CA ARG A 49 -37.16 -1.58 -14.71
C ARG A 49 -38.02 -2.15 -13.59
N TYR A 50 -37.67 -1.88 -12.33
CA TYR A 50 -38.49 -2.29 -11.18
C TYR A 50 -39.94 -1.78 -11.31
N THR A 51 -40.10 -0.49 -11.61
CA THR A 51 -41.41 0.14 -11.77
C THR A 51 -42.23 -0.53 -12.88
N ARG A 52 -41.62 -0.76 -14.05
CA ARG A 52 -42.28 -1.44 -15.19
C ARG A 52 -42.72 -2.87 -14.83
N LEU A 53 -41.88 -3.64 -14.14
CA LEU A 53 -42.23 -4.98 -13.69
C LEU A 53 -43.40 -4.94 -12.70
N MET A 54 -43.38 -4.01 -11.74
CA MET A 54 -44.46 -3.83 -10.78
C MET A 54 -45.78 -3.37 -11.42
N ASP A 55 -45.72 -2.50 -12.42
CA ASP A 55 -46.89 -2.08 -13.19
C ASP A 55 -47.47 -3.25 -14.01
N SER A 56 -46.62 -4.08 -14.61
CA SER A 56 -47.06 -5.25 -15.40
C SER A 56 -47.82 -6.30 -14.59
N ILE A 57 -47.66 -6.31 -13.26
CA ILE A 57 -48.35 -7.25 -12.36
C ILE A 57 -49.55 -6.64 -11.63
N ARG A 58 -49.83 -5.34 -11.76
CA ARG A 58 -50.95 -4.66 -11.05
C ARG A 58 -52.31 -5.27 -11.34
N GLY A 59 -52.51 -5.85 -12.53
CA GLY A 59 -53.76 -6.53 -12.92
C GLY A 59 -53.75 -8.06 -12.83
N LEU A 60 -52.64 -8.67 -12.43
CA LEU A 60 -52.56 -10.13 -12.33
C LEU A 60 -53.06 -10.62 -10.96
N SER A 61 -53.83 -11.71 -10.93
CA SER A 61 -54.13 -12.45 -9.70
C SER A 61 -53.02 -13.45 -9.38
N CYS A 62 -52.91 -13.83 -8.10
CA CYS A 62 -51.97 -14.88 -7.70
C CYS A 62 -52.61 -16.24 -7.97
N ALA A 63 -52.00 -17.05 -8.84
CA ALA A 63 -52.44 -18.41 -9.16
C ALA A 63 -51.41 -19.47 -8.70
N CYS A 64 -50.73 -19.22 -7.57
CA CYS A 64 -49.79 -20.18 -7.00
C CYS A 64 -50.53 -21.45 -6.53
N THR A 65 -49.99 -22.61 -6.85
CA THR A 65 -50.46 -23.90 -6.34
C THR A 65 -49.43 -24.51 -5.39
N TYR A 66 -49.91 -25.35 -4.48
CA TYR A 66 -49.08 -26.12 -3.56
C TYR A 66 -49.29 -27.60 -3.86
N SER A 67 -48.19 -28.32 -4.11
CA SER A 67 -48.22 -29.77 -4.35
C SER A 67 -47.02 -30.42 -3.68
N TYR A 68 -47.25 -31.49 -2.90
CA TYR A 68 -46.22 -32.23 -2.15
C TYR A 68 -45.25 -31.34 -1.35
N GLY A 69 -45.75 -30.26 -0.73
CA GLY A 69 -44.92 -29.31 0.04
C GLY A 69 -44.16 -28.27 -0.79
N TYR A 70 -44.22 -28.35 -2.12
CA TYR A 70 -43.59 -27.38 -3.03
C TYR A 70 -44.60 -26.35 -3.56
N ARG A 71 -44.21 -25.08 -3.53
CA ARG A 71 -44.99 -23.98 -4.10
C ARG A 71 -44.59 -23.74 -5.55
N THR A 72 -45.51 -23.96 -6.48
CA THR A 72 -45.32 -23.55 -7.88
C THR A 72 -45.60 -22.06 -8.01
N LYS A 73 -44.56 -21.28 -8.34
CA LYS A 73 -44.68 -19.83 -8.49
C LYS A 73 -45.48 -19.49 -9.76
N CYS A 74 -46.57 -18.75 -9.61
CA CYS A 74 -47.33 -18.19 -10.74
C CYS A 74 -46.54 -17.05 -11.43
N LYS A 75 -47.02 -16.62 -12.61
CA LYS A 75 -46.40 -15.53 -13.38
C LYS A 75 -46.22 -14.24 -12.55
N LYS A 76 -47.22 -13.86 -11.75
CA LYS A 76 -47.14 -12.69 -10.84
C LYS A 76 -46.00 -12.82 -9.83
N CYS A 77 -45.88 -13.98 -9.17
CA CYS A 77 -44.84 -14.19 -8.16
C CYS A 77 -43.44 -14.25 -8.78
N LYS A 78 -43.29 -14.82 -9.99
CA LYS A 78 -42.02 -14.83 -10.72
C LYS A 78 -41.57 -13.42 -11.10
N ILE A 79 -42.47 -12.60 -11.65
CA ILE A 79 -42.16 -11.21 -12.03
C ILE A 79 -41.86 -10.36 -10.78
N LYS A 80 -42.62 -10.56 -9.69
CA LYS A 80 -42.34 -9.88 -8.42
C LYS A 80 -40.96 -10.24 -7.89
N GLU A 81 -40.61 -11.52 -7.89
CA GLU A 81 -39.27 -11.99 -7.49
C GLU A 81 -38.17 -11.40 -8.38
N GLU A 82 -38.38 -11.34 -9.69
CA GLU A 82 -37.45 -10.69 -10.62
C GLU A 82 -37.26 -9.20 -10.28
N ALA A 83 -38.35 -8.47 -10.03
CA ALA A 83 -38.28 -7.07 -9.61
C ALA A 83 -37.54 -6.93 -8.27
N ASP A 84 -37.89 -7.81 -7.33
CA ASP A 84 -37.29 -7.90 -6.00
C ASP A 84 -35.80 -8.29 -6.06
N ASP A 85 -35.31 -8.89 -7.13
CA ASP A 85 -33.89 -9.28 -7.31
C ASP A 85 -33.07 -8.26 -8.10
N ILE A 86 -33.65 -7.12 -8.49
CA ILE A 86 -32.87 -6.05 -9.13
C ILE A 86 -31.89 -5.46 -8.10
N ARG A 87 -30.59 -5.70 -8.34
CA ARG A 87 -29.46 -5.24 -7.53
C ARG A 87 -28.54 -4.39 -8.39
N VAL A 88 -27.97 -3.35 -7.81
CA VAL A 88 -26.99 -2.49 -8.49
C VAL A 88 -25.76 -2.36 -7.62
N SER A 89 -24.57 -2.51 -8.22
CA SER A 89 -23.30 -2.31 -7.51
C SER A 89 -23.12 -0.85 -7.13
N ILE A 90 -22.54 -0.60 -5.96
CA ILE A 90 -22.24 0.77 -5.54
C ILE A 90 -21.08 1.36 -6.35
N PHE A 91 -20.97 2.68 -6.33
CA PHE A 91 -19.81 3.43 -6.79
C PHE A 91 -19.08 4.02 -5.58
N GLU A 92 -17.77 3.82 -5.53
CA GLU A 92 -16.89 4.48 -4.57
C GLU A 92 -15.88 5.35 -5.31
N LYS A 93 -15.74 6.62 -4.91
CA LYS A 93 -14.76 7.52 -5.54
C LYS A 93 -13.34 6.98 -5.35
N PRO A 94 -12.53 6.92 -6.43
CA PRO A 94 -11.20 6.34 -6.36
C PRO A 94 -10.22 7.19 -5.54
N MET A 95 -10.40 8.52 -5.53
CA MET A 95 -9.55 9.49 -4.83
C MET A 95 -10.28 10.13 -3.65
N PRO A 96 -9.56 10.48 -2.56
CA PRO A 96 -10.11 11.30 -1.48
C PRO A 96 -10.56 12.68 -1.96
N VAL A 97 -11.62 13.22 -1.33
CA VAL A 97 -12.14 14.57 -1.65
C VAL A 97 -11.19 15.66 -1.16
N GLN A 98 -10.65 15.49 0.05
CA GLN A 98 -9.76 16.48 0.66
C GLN A 98 -8.48 16.62 -0.16
N ARG A 99 -8.14 17.85 -0.55
CA ARG A 99 -6.99 18.16 -1.41
C ARG A 99 -5.68 17.60 -0.86
N GLY A 100 -5.40 17.76 0.43
CA GLY A 100 -4.19 17.23 1.06
C GLY A 100 -4.07 15.71 0.94
N SER A 101 -5.15 14.98 1.19
CA SER A 101 -5.18 13.53 1.03
C SER A 101 -5.03 13.10 -0.43
N ALA A 102 -5.66 13.82 -1.37
CA ALA A 102 -5.49 13.56 -2.80
C ALA A 102 -4.04 13.78 -3.26
N LEU A 103 -3.39 14.84 -2.78
CA LEU A 103 -1.98 15.13 -3.05
C LEU A 103 -1.07 14.04 -2.47
N ALA A 104 -1.36 13.56 -1.26
CA ALA A 104 -0.61 12.45 -0.68
C ALA A 104 -0.75 11.16 -1.51
N VAL A 105 -1.97 10.83 -1.97
CA VAL A 105 -2.21 9.65 -2.81
C VAL A 105 -1.45 9.77 -4.14
N ILE A 106 -1.57 10.90 -4.86
CA ILE A 106 -0.88 11.03 -6.15
C ILE A 106 0.63 11.03 -6.01
N PHE A 107 1.15 11.64 -4.94
CA PHE A 107 2.58 11.61 -4.63
C PHE A 107 3.07 10.16 -4.49
N GLU A 108 2.34 9.31 -3.79
CA GLU A 108 2.71 7.90 -3.62
C GLU A 108 2.64 7.11 -4.93
N LEU A 109 1.64 7.41 -5.77
CA LEU A 109 1.48 6.78 -7.08
C LEU A 109 2.64 7.15 -8.03
N GLN A 110 3.05 8.41 -8.02
CA GLN A 110 4.00 8.98 -8.98
C GLN A 110 5.35 9.37 -8.33
N MET A 111 5.67 8.83 -7.14
CA MET A 111 6.88 9.18 -6.41
C MET A 111 8.13 8.89 -7.24
N PRO A 112 9.06 9.85 -7.39
CA PRO A 112 10.37 9.61 -7.98
C PRO A 112 11.08 8.42 -7.33
N SER A 113 11.83 7.66 -8.12
CA SER A 113 12.52 6.45 -7.67
C SER A 113 13.56 6.74 -6.59
N GLU A 114 14.25 7.88 -6.66
CA GLU A 114 15.28 8.31 -5.72
C GLU A 114 14.69 8.51 -4.33
N ILE A 115 13.57 9.24 -4.25
CA ILE A 115 12.84 9.49 -3.00
C ILE A 115 12.31 8.18 -2.43
N ARG A 116 11.85 7.29 -3.32
CA ARG A 116 11.35 5.97 -2.93
C ARG A 116 12.44 5.10 -2.33
N CYS A 117 13.60 5.01 -2.98
CA CYS A 117 14.78 4.29 -2.48
C CYS A 117 15.23 4.86 -1.13
N TYR A 118 15.35 6.20 -1.04
CA TYR A 118 15.72 6.87 0.20
C TYR A 118 14.74 6.55 1.35
N ARG A 119 13.44 6.57 1.08
CA ARG A 119 12.42 6.21 2.06
C ARG A 119 12.55 4.77 2.56
N GLU A 120 12.81 3.81 1.68
CA GLU A 120 12.95 2.41 2.09
C GLU A 120 14.17 2.21 3.00
N VAL A 121 15.30 2.80 2.64
CA VAL A 121 16.52 2.78 3.45
C VAL A 121 16.26 3.42 4.81
N LEU A 122 15.68 4.62 4.85
CA LEU A 122 15.30 5.27 6.10
C LEU A 122 14.36 4.42 6.94
N TRP A 123 13.37 3.79 6.32
CA TRP A 123 12.42 2.94 7.04
C TRP A 123 13.13 1.75 7.70
N GLN A 124 14.06 1.10 6.99
CA GLN A 124 14.89 0.02 7.54
C GLN A 124 15.67 0.48 8.76
N PHE A 125 16.39 1.60 8.68
CA PHE A 125 17.17 2.14 9.80
C PHE A 125 16.28 2.47 11.00
N VAL A 126 15.18 3.18 10.75
CA VAL A 126 14.29 3.69 11.80
C VAL A 126 13.54 2.58 12.53
N ASN A 127 13.20 1.50 11.83
CA ASN A 127 12.39 0.40 12.36
C ASN A 127 13.20 -0.89 12.56
N ARG A 128 14.54 -0.77 12.66
CA ARG A 128 15.46 -1.90 12.85
C ARG A 128 15.05 -2.84 13.99
N SER A 129 14.57 -2.30 15.11
CA SER A 129 14.12 -3.09 16.26
C SER A 129 12.73 -3.74 16.09
N LYS A 130 11.98 -3.35 15.05
CA LYS A 130 10.61 -3.82 14.75
C LYS A 130 10.42 -3.93 13.24
N PRO A 131 11.07 -4.90 12.56
CA PRO A 131 11.06 -5.01 11.10
C PRO A 131 9.68 -5.42 10.53
N ASN A 132 8.82 -5.96 11.38
CA ASN A 132 7.50 -6.46 11.00
C ASN A 132 6.46 -5.33 10.88
N PRO A 133 5.56 -5.39 9.88
CA PRO A 133 4.43 -4.47 9.79
C PRO A 133 3.51 -4.60 11.01
N SER A 134 2.95 -3.49 11.48
CA SER A 134 2.26 -3.41 12.77
C SER A 134 0.81 -3.90 12.78
N SER A 135 0.26 -4.40 11.67
CA SER A 135 -1.12 -4.94 11.60
C SER A 135 -1.43 -5.52 10.22
N LYS A 136 -2.59 -6.19 10.07
CA LYS A 136 -3.19 -6.46 8.75
C LYS A 136 -3.57 -5.12 8.11
N MET A 137 -2.87 -4.73 7.05
CA MET A 137 -3.16 -3.52 6.28
C MET A 137 -3.48 -3.86 4.83
N TYR A 138 -4.38 -3.09 4.24
CA TYR A 138 -4.79 -3.28 2.85
C TYR A 138 -3.90 -2.45 1.93
N ARG A 139 -3.29 -3.08 0.91
CA ARG A 139 -2.53 -2.35 -0.11
C ARG A 139 -3.50 -1.57 -0.97
N TRP A 140 -3.38 -0.24 -0.98
CA TRP A 140 -4.34 0.64 -1.65
C TRP A 140 -4.60 0.25 -3.11
N LEU A 141 -3.52 -0.01 -3.85
CA LEU A 141 -3.57 -0.41 -5.27
C LEU A 141 -4.05 -1.84 -5.50
N ASN A 142 -4.32 -2.64 -4.47
CA ASN A 142 -4.83 -4.00 -4.61
C ASN A 142 -6.29 -4.12 -4.15
N VAL A 143 -6.93 -3.00 -3.81
CA VAL A 143 -8.32 -2.96 -3.37
C VAL A 143 -9.18 -2.48 -4.54
N SER A 144 -10.11 -3.31 -5.00
CA SER A 144 -11.15 -2.89 -5.95
C SER A 144 -12.08 -1.86 -5.28
N PRO A 145 -12.49 -0.76 -5.96
CA PRO A 145 -12.22 -0.43 -7.37
C PRO A 145 -10.93 0.37 -7.60
N HIS A 146 -10.23 0.79 -6.54
CA HIS A 146 -9.03 1.64 -6.61
C HIS A 146 -7.91 1.04 -7.46
N GLN A 147 -7.72 -0.28 -7.43
CA GLN A 147 -6.76 -0.96 -8.28
C GLN A 147 -6.97 -0.58 -9.75
N THR A 148 -8.17 -0.81 -10.29
CA THR A 148 -8.47 -0.58 -11.70
C THR A 148 -8.40 0.91 -12.05
N LYS A 149 -8.84 1.78 -11.15
CA LYS A 149 -8.96 3.23 -11.41
C LYS A 149 -7.64 4.00 -11.23
N LEU A 150 -6.73 3.51 -10.37
CA LEU A 150 -5.50 4.22 -10.03
C LEU A 150 -4.23 3.57 -10.58
N SER A 151 -4.24 2.27 -10.92
CA SER A 151 -3.07 1.58 -11.49
C SER A 151 -2.47 2.28 -12.73
N PRO A 152 -3.26 2.91 -13.63
CA PRO A 152 -2.68 3.64 -14.77
C PRO A 152 -1.75 4.80 -14.39
N TYR A 153 -1.87 5.31 -13.16
CA TYR A 153 -1.08 6.44 -12.66
C TYR A 153 0.09 5.99 -11.78
N TYR A 154 0.30 4.68 -11.59
CA TYR A 154 1.37 4.16 -10.74
C TYR A 154 2.68 4.06 -11.51
N HIS A 155 3.70 4.82 -11.10
CA HIS A 155 5.04 4.81 -11.70
C HIS A 155 6.07 4.02 -10.88
N GLY A 156 5.68 3.48 -9.74
CA GLY A 156 6.59 2.74 -8.86
C GLY A 156 6.93 1.34 -9.36
N SER A 157 8.02 0.76 -8.83
CA SER A 157 8.30 -0.66 -9.03
C SER A 157 7.30 -1.54 -8.25
N LYS A 158 7.08 -2.77 -8.73
CA LYS A 158 6.33 -3.80 -7.98
C LYS A 158 7.12 -4.33 -6.77
N SER A 159 8.44 -4.14 -6.76
CA SER A 159 9.34 -4.63 -5.70
C SER A 159 9.39 -3.74 -4.46
N CYS A 160 8.70 -2.60 -4.46
CA CYS A 160 8.74 -1.66 -3.36
C CYS A 160 8.17 -2.27 -2.08
N LYS A 161 8.96 -2.17 -1.02
CA LYS A 161 8.67 -2.76 0.29
C LYS A 161 7.81 -1.81 1.14
N VAL A 162 8.01 -0.49 1.02
CA VAL A 162 7.22 0.54 1.73
C VAL A 162 6.18 1.15 0.78
N ASN A 163 4.90 1.02 1.11
CA ASN A 163 3.79 1.39 0.24
C ASN A 163 2.73 2.22 0.96
N LEU A 164 1.88 2.88 0.16
CA LEU A 164 0.61 3.41 0.63
C LEU A 164 -0.35 2.26 0.93
N VAL A 165 -0.82 2.22 2.17
CA VAL A 165 -1.74 1.21 2.69
C VAL A 165 -2.93 1.89 3.36
N SER A 166 -3.97 1.10 3.64
CA SER A 166 -5.16 1.54 4.35
C SER A 166 -5.41 0.67 5.59
N SER A 167 -5.83 1.31 6.68
CA SER A 167 -6.32 0.62 7.88
C SER A 167 -7.79 0.18 7.76
N THR A 168 -8.50 0.69 6.76
CA THR A 168 -9.90 0.34 6.44
C THR A 168 -9.95 -0.33 5.08
N THR A 169 -10.94 -1.21 4.87
CA THR A 169 -11.24 -1.74 3.53
C THR A 169 -12.13 -0.78 2.73
N SER A 170 -12.21 -1.00 1.42
CA SER A 170 -13.14 -0.30 0.54
C SER A 170 -14.58 -0.67 0.89
N VAL A 171 -15.47 0.32 0.87
CA VAL A 171 -16.91 0.08 1.09
C VAL A 171 -17.46 -0.82 -0.02
N THR A 172 -16.92 -0.73 -1.23
CA THR A 172 -17.31 -1.60 -2.34
C THR A 172 -17.11 -3.07 -2.00
N GLN A 173 -16.02 -3.44 -1.32
CA GLN A 173 -15.80 -4.83 -0.90
C GLN A 173 -16.86 -5.33 0.09
N ASN A 174 -17.37 -4.47 0.96
CA ASN A 174 -18.43 -4.83 1.91
C ASN A 174 -19.77 -5.08 1.19
N TYR A 175 -20.02 -4.39 0.08
CA TYR A 175 -21.24 -4.53 -0.73
C TYR A 175 -21.11 -5.50 -1.91
N SER A 176 -19.93 -6.06 -2.18
CA SER A 176 -19.71 -6.99 -3.31
C SER A 176 -20.57 -8.26 -3.19
N SER A 177 -20.76 -8.79 -1.98
CA SER A 177 -21.54 -10.01 -1.75
C SER A 177 -23.04 -9.75 -1.72
N TYR A 178 -23.46 -8.56 -1.28
CA TYR A 178 -24.87 -8.19 -1.15
C TYR A 178 -25.07 -6.75 -1.61
N PRO A 179 -25.13 -6.50 -2.94
CA PRO A 179 -25.34 -5.16 -3.44
C PRO A 179 -26.71 -4.61 -3.03
N PRO A 180 -26.89 -3.28 -2.91
CA PRO A 180 -28.17 -2.71 -2.54
C PRO A 180 -29.28 -3.00 -3.57
N ARG A 181 -30.52 -3.11 -3.08
CA ARG A 181 -31.70 -3.31 -3.92
C ARG A 181 -32.10 -1.98 -4.57
N ALA A 182 -32.45 -2.01 -5.86
CA ALA A 182 -32.80 -0.80 -6.59
C ALA A 182 -34.13 -0.17 -6.13
N ASP A 183 -35.05 -0.94 -5.57
CA ASP A 183 -36.39 -0.50 -5.16
C ASP A 183 -36.36 0.43 -3.93
N SER A 184 -35.63 0.01 -2.90
CA SER A 184 -35.65 0.56 -1.55
C SER A 184 -34.50 1.51 -1.26
N THR A 185 -33.42 1.42 -2.05
CA THR A 185 -32.23 2.27 -1.85
C THR A 185 -32.38 3.56 -2.66
N PRO A 186 -32.28 4.76 -2.05
CA PRO A 186 -32.23 6.02 -2.80
C PRO A 186 -30.95 6.10 -3.64
N ILE A 187 -30.89 7.00 -4.63
CA ILE A 187 -29.75 7.08 -5.57
C ILE A 187 -28.45 7.37 -4.81
N GLU A 188 -28.50 8.22 -3.79
CA GLU A 188 -27.40 8.59 -2.93
C GLU A 188 -26.82 7.38 -2.18
N GLY A 189 -27.65 6.36 -1.90
CA GLY A 189 -27.23 5.12 -1.25
C GLY A 189 -26.36 4.21 -2.14
N PHE A 190 -26.15 4.57 -3.41
CA PHE A 190 -25.20 3.89 -4.31
C PHE A 190 -23.90 4.67 -4.51
N LEU A 191 -23.78 5.88 -3.96
CA LEU A 191 -22.68 6.79 -4.22
C LEU A 191 -21.88 7.03 -2.94
N PHE A 192 -20.65 6.52 -2.90
CA PHE A 192 -19.78 6.60 -1.74
C PHE A 192 -18.52 7.41 -2.03
N GLU A 193 -18.10 8.19 -1.03
CA GLU A 193 -16.77 8.78 -1.01
C GLU A 193 -15.72 7.72 -0.70
N ASN A 194 -14.46 8.03 -1.01
CA ASN A 194 -13.32 7.17 -0.71
C ASN A 194 -13.27 6.81 0.80
N SER A 195 -13.34 5.53 1.13
CA SER A 195 -13.38 5.07 2.53
C SER A 195 -12.01 4.70 3.11
N LEU A 196 -10.95 4.78 2.30
CA LEU A 196 -9.62 4.32 2.65
C LEU A 196 -8.89 5.36 3.52
N LYS A 197 -8.32 4.91 4.63
CA LYS A 197 -7.54 5.74 5.55
C LYS A 197 -6.05 5.56 5.29
N VAL A 198 -5.46 6.49 4.52
CA VAL A 198 -4.06 6.46 4.07
C VAL A 198 -3.07 6.34 5.23
N ARG A 199 -2.15 5.40 5.10
CA ARG A 199 -0.94 5.29 5.94
C ARG A 199 0.23 4.77 5.09
N ILE A 200 1.44 5.10 5.51
CA ILE A 200 2.66 4.53 4.94
C ILE A 200 3.11 3.39 5.85
N SER A 201 3.26 2.20 5.28
CA SER A 201 3.75 1.02 6.00
C SER A 201 4.39 0.06 5.02
N PRO A 202 5.34 -0.77 5.47
CA PRO A 202 5.74 -1.92 4.70
C PRO A 202 4.61 -2.94 4.60
N THR A 203 4.65 -3.75 3.55
CA THR A 203 3.69 -4.86 3.34
C THR A 203 4.28 -6.22 3.67
N LYS A 204 5.60 -6.29 3.84
CA LYS A 204 6.38 -7.46 4.22
C LYS A 204 7.47 -7.00 5.20
N PRO A 205 8.02 -7.88 6.04
CA PRO A 205 9.15 -7.53 6.89
C PRO A 205 10.28 -6.92 6.06
N ILE A 206 10.85 -5.82 6.52
CA ILE A 206 12.02 -5.22 5.90
C ILE A 206 13.20 -5.35 6.84
N GLU A 207 14.02 -6.37 6.58
CA GLU A 207 15.25 -6.62 7.31
C GLU A 207 16.46 -6.08 6.53
N PHE A 208 17.55 -5.81 7.25
CA PHE A 208 18.85 -5.58 6.65
C PHE A 208 19.50 -6.94 6.35
N GLU A 209 19.38 -7.40 5.11
CA GLU A 209 20.24 -8.49 4.66
C GLU A 209 21.70 -8.01 4.72
N LYS A 210 22.50 -8.65 5.57
CA LYS A 210 23.93 -8.35 5.74
C LYS A 210 24.20 -6.92 6.22
N GLU A 211 23.44 -6.45 7.21
CA GLU A 211 23.60 -5.12 7.82
C GLU A 211 25.07 -4.78 8.14
N HIS A 212 25.77 -5.74 8.73
CA HIS A 212 27.19 -5.61 9.05
C HIS A 212 28.01 -5.25 7.81
N ARG A 213 27.73 -5.78 6.62
CA ARG A 213 28.46 -5.41 5.40
C ARG A 213 28.14 -4.01 4.90
N MET A 214 26.90 -3.56 5.03
CA MET A 214 26.50 -2.22 4.57
C MET A 214 27.00 -1.11 5.49
N LEU A 215 27.05 -1.37 6.80
CA LEU A 215 27.41 -0.37 7.81
C LEU A 215 28.85 -0.49 8.29
N THR A 216 29.58 -1.53 7.88
CA THR A 216 31.01 -1.65 8.17
C THR A 216 31.80 -0.81 7.18
N PRO A 217 32.63 0.13 7.68
CA PRO A 217 33.58 0.86 6.84
C PRO A 217 34.41 -0.10 5.98
N GLN A 218 34.54 0.23 4.70
CA GLN A 218 35.41 -0.49 3.78
C GLN A 218 36.77 0.21 3.73
N LEU A 219 37.84 -0.55 3.96
CA LEU A 219 39.22 -0.11 3.94
C LEU A 219 39.72 -0.13 2.49
N TYR A 220 39.53 0.99 1.81
CA TYR A 220 40.00 1.14 0.42
C TYR A 220 41.48 1.49 0.31
N HIS A 221 42.07 2.03 1.38
CA HIS A 221 43.48 2.41 1.39
C HIS A 221 44.38 1.16 1.28
N SER A 222 45.35 1.17 0.37
CA SER A 222 46.26 0.05 0.10
C SER A 222 47.01 -0.42 1.35
N GLY A 223 47.41 0.51 2.21
CA GLY A 223 47.96 0.22 3.54
C GLY A 223 47.09 -0.67 4.45
N TYR A 224 45.76 -0.53 4.43
CA TYR A 224 44.87 -1.15 5.43
C TYR A 224 43.90 -2.19 4.85
N ASN A 225 43.81 -2.34 3.53
CA ASN A 225 42.81 -3.22 2.92
C ASN A 225 42.89 -4.69 3.41
N GLN A 226 44.09 -5.18 3.75
CA GLN A 226 44.32 -6.52 4.31
C GLN A 226 43.72 -6.70 5.72
N LEU A 227 43.42 -5.59 6.41
CA LEU A 227 42.82 -5.56 7.73
C LEU A 227 41.29 -5.48 7.68
N GLN A 228 40.64 -5.58 6.51
CA GLN A 228 39.17 -5.51 6.42
C GLN A 228 38.45 -6.52 7.35
N PHE A 229 39.06 -7.68 7.59
CA PHE A 229 38.51 -8.69 8.50
C PHE A 229 38.40 -8.20 9.96
N THR A 230 39.24 -7.25 10.38
CA THR A 230 39.26 -6.71 11.75
C THR A 230 38.11 -5.73 12.02
N ILE A 231 37.55 -5.14 10.95
CA ILE A 231 36.34 -4.30 11.05
C ILE A 231 35.08 -5.13 10.82
N ASN A 232 35.15 -6.17 9.99
CA ASN A 232 33.99 -7.01 9.66
C ASN A 232 33.47 -7.86 10.84
N SER A 233 34.33 -8.18 11.81
CA SER A 233 34.00 -9.08 12.93
C SER A 233 34.81 -8.70 14.17
N THR A 234 34.47 -9.25 15.33
CA THR A 234 35.27 -9.20 16.57
C THR A 234 35.76 -10.59 17.00
N GLY A 235 35.53 -11.62 16.16
CA GLY A 235 35.85 -13.01 16.47
C GLY A 235 37.28 -13.45 16.19
N PHE A 236 38.21 -12.51 16.14
CA PHE A 236 39.64 -12.76 15.96
C PHE A 236 40.39 -12.29 17.20
N ASN A 237 41.58 -12.82 17.45
CA ASN A 237 42.46 -12.41 18.54
C ASN A 237 43.67 -11.64 17.99
N GLN A 238 44.46 -11.03 18.88
CA GLN A 238 45.66 -10.29 18.49
C GLN A 238 46.70 -11.16 17.77
N ASN A 239 46.83 -12.44 18.12
CA ASN A 239 47.75 -13.35 17.43
C ASN A 239 47.33 -13.59 15.98
N ASP A 240 46.04 -13.59 15.67
CA ASP A 240 45.54 -13.69 14.29
C ASP A 240 45.96 -12.47 13.44
N VAL A 241 46.08 -11.29 14.07
CA VAL A 241 46.57 -10.06 13.42
C VAL A 241 48.08 -10.15 13.21
N ILE A 242 48.83 -10.56 14.24
CA ILE A 242 50.28 -10.73 14.18
C ILE A 242 50.67 -11.77 13.13
N ALA A 243 49.92 -12.88 13.03
CA ALA A 243 50.15 -13.91 12.02
C ALA A 243 49.97 -13.39 10.57
N LYS A 244 49.27 -12.27 10.39
CA LYS A 244 49.07 -11.61 9.10
C LYS A 244 50.02 -10.43 8.86
N LEU A 245 51.01 -10.21 9.71
CA LEU A 245 52.05 -9.18 9.49
C LEU A 245 52.79 -9.34 8.16
N SER A 246 52.89 -10.57 7.63
CA SER A 246 53.44 -10.82 6.29
C SER A 246 52.66 -10.09 5.18
N ASN A 247 51.41 -9.73 5.44
CA ASN A 247 50.53 -9.01 4.51
C ASN A 247 50.56 -7.49 4.78
N CYS A 248 51.40 -7.00 5.70
CA CYS A 248 51.55 -5.58 5.96
C CYS A 248 52.12 -4.87 4.73
N SER A 249 51.43 -3.82 4.28
CA SER A 249 51.93 -2.95 3.22
C SER A 249 53.17 -2.19 3.69
N LEU A 250 54.04 -1.81 2.75
CA LEU A 250 55.16 -0.90 3.00
C LEU A 250 54.72 0.54 3.30
N GLU A 251 53.44 0.88 3.06
CA GLU A 251 52.88 2.21 3.32
C GLU A 251 52.61 2.49 4.80
N ILE A 252 52.49 1.45 5.63
CA ILE A 252 52.22 1.60 7.07
C ILE A 252 53.24 0.82 7.90
N GLN A 253 53.47 1.28 9.12
CA GLN A 253 54.44 0.62 9.99
C GLN A 253 53.88 -0.71 10.52
N PRO A 254 54.71 -1.76 10.69
CA PRO A 254 54.25 -3.04 11.25
C PRO A 254 53.56 -2.89 12.62
N LYS A 255 54.06 -1.96 13.46
CA LYS A 255 53.44 -1.63 14.74
C LYS A 255 52.02 -1.08 14.56
N GLU A 256 51.84 -0.17 13.61
CA GLU A 256 50.54 0.41 13.28
C GLU A 256 49.56 -0.63 12.72
N PHE A 257 50.04 -1.54 11.87
CA PHE A 257 49.22 -2.66 11.36
C PHE A 257 48.66 -3.51 12.52
N VAL A 258 49.51 -3.82 13.51
CA VAL A 258 49.10 -4.59 14.69
C VAL A 258 48.17 -3.78 15.59
N GLU A 259 48.46 -2.51 15.86
CA GLU A 259 47.62 -1.65 16.69
C GLU A 259 46.21 -1.47 16.09
N PHE A 260 46.13 -1.08 14.82
CA PHE A 260 44.86 -0.95 14.11
C PHE A 260 44.13 -2.28 14.04
N GLY A 261 44.82 -3.34 13.63
CA GLY A 261 44.23 -4.65 13.45
C GLY A 261 43.71 -5.25 14.76
N SER A 262 44.39 -5.01 15.87
CA SER A 262 44.05 -5.59 17.17
C SER A 262 42.99 -4.80 17.95
N PHE A 263 42.64 -3.60 17.49
CA PHE A 263 41.73 -2.68 18.18
C PHE A 263 40.38 -3.32 18.55
N ARG A 264 39.86 -4.22 17.71
CA ARG A 264 38.58 -4.92 17.91
C ARG A 264 38.73 -6.41 18.18
N SER A 265 39.93 -6.84 18.55
CA SER A 265 40.20 -8.25 18.82
C SER A 265 39.44 -8.74 20.06
N GLY A 266 38.80 -9.90 19.94
CA GLY A 266 38.07 -10.58 21.00
C GLY A 266 36.61 -10.17 21.16
N HIS A 267 35.83 -11.09 21.72
CA HIS A 267 34.39 -10.92 21.96
C HIS A 267 34.05 -10.03 23.16
N ARG A 268 35.06 -9.63 23.95
CA ARG A 268 34.91 -8.83 25.17
C ARG A 268 35.82 -7.62 25.07
N LEU A 269 35.36 -6.58 24.39
CA LEU A 269 35.90 -5.23 24.58
C LEU A 269 35.57 -4.81 26.02
N GLN A 270 36.43 -5.16 26.97
CA GLN A 270 36.43 -4.52 28.28
C GLN A 270 36.95 -3.11 28.04
N TRP A 271 36.04 -2.14 28.02
CA TRP A 271 36.43 -0.75 28.23
C TRP A 271 37.04 -0.67 29.62
N TRP A 272 38.36 -0.45 29.68
CA TRP A 272 39.02 -0.06 30.90
C TRP A 272 38.59 1.38 31.18
N ASN A 273 37.59 1.53 32.06
CA ASN A 273 37.31 2.81 32.72
C ASN A 273 38.27 2.98 33.89
#